data_AF-Q5YSG5-F1
#
_entry.id   AF-Q5YSG5-F1
#
_cell.length_a   1.000
_cell.length_b   1.000
_cell.length_c   1.000
_cell.angle_alpha   90.00
_cell.angle_beta   90.00
_cell.angle_gamma   90.00
#
_symmetry.space_group_name_H-M   'P 1'
#
loop_
_entity.id
_entity.type
_entity.pdbx_description
1 polymer ?
#
loop_
_entity_poly.entity_id
_entity_poly.type
_entity_poly.pdbx_seq_one_letter_code
_entity_poly.pdbx_strand_id
1 'polypeptide(L)'
;MSRIYFHSPSGDAEVSGRERTHFGLITHETSIAHLIGTVGRFNLRRVLHPESWAYQAAEGVDTRMLSLALGPFGEDKGAFVHNGKRVNHWHLLLNTLIQQSGDSIRLAARIHAQCEVHGYVEGPDRAWLADLIEDARVDGVFRADMGWETVIELLRARDDEPVVMSYSLCDPFPNPWSTTWTPESVERADDEDDQGEDRESWYQLPHAEQWATGLAWLRDEANGRRRLQPDTWADFGFGEGLTATDLANSLTAGTDA
;
A
#
# COMPACT_ATOMS: atom_id res chain seq x y z
N MET A 1 11.79 -6.32 16.27
CA MET A 1 10.86 -5.21 15.94
C MET A 1 10.78 -5.12 14.43
N SER A 2 9.64 -4.73 13.87
CA SER A 2 9.51 -4.67 12.41
C SER A 2 10.31 -3.51 11.80
N ARG A 3 10.56 -3.53 10.49
CA ARG A 3 11.25 -2.48 9.71
C ARG A 3 10.73 -2.40 8.28
N ILE A 4 10.80 -1.20 7.69
CA ILE A 4 10.64 -1.00 6.25
C ILE A 4 12.04 -0.94 5.66
N TYR A 5 12.30 -1.70 4.61
CA TYR A 5 13.57 -1.69 3.90
C TYR A 5 13.42 -1.03 2.53
N PHE A 6 14.49 -0.37 2.08
CA PHE A 6 14.67 0.18 0.75
C PHE A 6 15.91 -0.49 0.16
N HIS A 7 15.70 -1.35 -0.83
CA HIS A 7 16.74 -2.17 -1.43
C HIS A 7 17.19 -1.61 -2.77
N SER A 8 18.48 -1.60 -3.03
CA SER A 8 19.09 -1.31 -4.34
C SER A 8 20.22 -2.32 -4.58
N PRO A 9 20.60 -2.62 -5.84
CA PRO A 9 21.72 -3.52 -6.12
C PRO A 9 23.02 -3.14 -5.40
N SER A 10 23.24 -1.83 -5.20
CA SER A 10 24.44 -1.28 -4.56
C SER A 10 24.33 -1.06 -3.04
N GLY A 11 23.16 -1.26 -2.43
CA GLY A 11 23.00 -1.11 -0.99
C GLY A 11 21.55 -1.00 -0.50
N ASP A 12 21.40 -1.06 0.82
CA ASP A 12 20.12 -1.03 1.51
C ASP A 12 20.06 0.15 2.49
N ALA A 13 18.84 0.64 2.72
CA ALA A 13 18.51 1.53 3.82
C ALA A 13 17.27 1.00 4.56
N GLU A 14 17.12 1.38 5.83
CA GLU A 14 16.03 0.89 6.66
C GLU A 14 15.37 2.01 7.47
N VAL A 15 14.08 1.82 7.72
CA VAL A 15 13.28 2.67 8.58
C VAL A 15 12.71 1.83 9.70
N SER A 16 12.74 2.38 10.91
CA SER A 16 12.16 1.78 12.11
C SER A 16 10.71 1.37 11.90
N GLY A 17 10.31 0.17 12.31
CA GLY A 17 8.91 -0.27 12.23
C GLY A 17 7.94 0.54 13.07
N ARG A 18 8.44 1.34 14.02
CA ARG A 18 7.62 2.37 14.68
C ARG A 18 7.01 3.31 13.66
N GLU A 19 7.70 3.59 12.56
CA GLU A 19 7.23 4.44 11.48
C GLU A 19 6.14 3.76 10.66
N ARG A 20 6.30 2.46 10.40
CA ARG A 20 5.24 1.66 9.78
C ARG A 20 3.95 1.63 10.62
N THR A 21 4.06 1.58 11.95
CA THR A 21 2.91 1.72 12.86
C THR A 21 2.32 3.13 12.83
N HIS A 22 3.17 4.16 12.87
CA HIS A 22 2.75 5.56 12.77
C HIS A 22 1.99 5.82 11.47
N PHE A 23 2.51 5.38 10.33
CA PHE A 23 1.84 5.48 9.04
C PHE A 23 0.48 4.80 9.06
N GLY A 24 0.36 3.62 9.67
CA GLY A 24 -0.95 2.96 9.79
C GLY A 24 -1.96 3.73 10.62
N LEU A 25 -1.53 4.39 11.69
CA LEU A 25 -2.41 5.21 12.51
C LEU A 25 -2.84 6.47 11.75
N ILE A 26 -1.91 7.22 11.16
CA ILE A 26 -2.25 8.47 10.47
C ILE A 26 -3.09 8.22 9.22
N THR A 27 -2.81 7.16 8.45
CA THR A 27 -3.59 6.85 7.25
C THR A 27 -5.01 6.47 7.65
N HIS A 28 -5.15 5.58 8.63
CA HIS A 28 -6.44 5.14 9.12
C HIS A 28 -7.30 6.30 9.66
N GLU A 29 -6.79 7.07 10.62
CA GLU A 29 -7.55 8.16 11.23
C GLU A 29 -7.88 9.29 10.24
N THR A 30 -6.92 9.67 9.39
CA THR A 30 -7.12 10.73 8.38
C THR A 30 -8.12 10.29 7.32
N SER A 31 -8.05 9.02 6.88
CA SER A 31 -8.97 8.50 5.86
C SER A 31 -10.42 8.45 6.36
N ILE A 32 -10.62 8.10 7.63
CA ILE A 32 -11.94 8.12 8.25
C ILE A 32 -12.46 9.56 8.38
N ALA A 33 -11.62 10.51 8.77
CA ALA A 33 -12.00 11.91 8.81
C ALA A 33 -12.44 12.41 7.43
N HIS A 34 -11.69 12.07 6.36
CA HIS A 34 -12.06 12.36 4.98
C HIS A 34 -13.38 11.69 4.56
N LEU A 35 -13.55 10.42 4.89
CA LEU A 35 -14.78 9.67 4.60
C LEU A 35 -16.00 10.34 5.25
N ILE A 36 -15.91 10.67 6.54
CA ILE A 36 -16.99 11.33 7.29
C ILE A 36 -17.27 12.73 6.72
N GLY A 37 -16.22 13.50 6.40
CA GLY A 37 -16.34 14.84 5.82
C GLY A 37 -16.94 14.83 4.42
N THR A 38 -16.63 13.81 3.61
CA THR A 38 -17.07 13.71 2.21
C THR A 38 -18.47 13.09 2.09
N VAL A 39 -18.70 11.93 2.70
CA VAL A 39 -19.99 11.22 2.62
C VAL A 39 -21.03 11.86 3.54
N GLY A 40 -20.57 12.42 4.66
CA GLY A 40 -21.43 12.92 5.72
C GLY A 40 -21.80 11.81 6.70
N ARG A 41 -21.63 12.10 8.00
CA ARG A 41 -21.88 11.17 9.12
C ARG A 41 -23.25 10.48 9.06
N PHE A 42 -24.29 11.22 8.69
CA PHE A 42 -25.67 10.70 8.62
C PHE A 42 -25.95 9.83 7.39
N ASN A 43 -25.09 9.87 6.37
CA ASN A 43 -25.25 9.10 5.15
C ASN A 43 -24.45 7.80 5.14
N LEU A 44 -23.53 7.60 6.10
CA LEU A 44 -22.65 6.42 6.11
C LEU A 44 -23.41 5.10 6.02
N ARG A 45 -24.54 4.94 6.74
CA ARG A 45 -25.36 3.72 6.67
C ARG A 45 -25.94 3.44 5.28
N ARG A 46 -26.07 4.44 4.41
CA ARG A 46 -26.59 4.27 3.05
C ARG A 46 -25.54 3.67 2.11
N VAL A 47 -24.26 3.80 2.44
CA VAL A 47 -23.14 3.26 1.66
C VAL A 47 -22.45 2.07 2.32
N LEU A 48 -22.84 1.72 3.55
CA LEU A 48 -22.33 0.55 4.27
C LEU A 48 -23.20 -0.68 3.98
N HIS A 49 -22.56 -1.84 3.87
CA HIS A 49 -23.26 -3.11 3.71
C HIS A 49 -24.03 -3.43 5.01
N PRO A 50 -25.32 -3.82 4.98
CA PRO A 50 -26.13 -4.03 6.20
C PRO A 50 -25.59 -5.08 7.16
N GLU A 51 -24.92 -6.11 6.64
CA GLU A 51 -24.28 -7.15 7.46
C GLU A 51 -22.93 -6.71 8.04
N SER A 52 -22.44 -5.53 7.67
CA SER A 52 -21.14 -5.06 8.14
C SER A 52 -21.20 -4.62 9.60
N TRP A 53 -20.19 -4.96 10.40
CA TRP A 53 -20.01 -4.40 11.72
C TRP A 53 -19.92 -2.86 11.69
N ALA A 54 -19.33 -2.29 10.63
CA ALA A 54 -19.28 -0.84 10.44
C ALA A 54 -20.69 -0.23 10.30
N TYR A 55 -21.66 -0.96 9.73
CA TYR A 55 -23.05 -0.52 9.64
C TYR A 55 -23.69 -0.37 11.02
N GLN A 56 -23.42 -1.31 11.93
CA GLN A 56 -23.87 -1.24 13.32
C GLN A 56 -23.16 -0.12 14.08
N ALA A 57 -21.84 0.01 13.90
CA ALA A 57 -21.04 1.07 14.53
C ALA A 57 -21.48 2.48 14.10
N ALA A 58 -21.96 2.64 12.87
CA ALA A 58 -22.47 3.91 12.36
C ALA A 58 -23.79 4.36 13.03
N GLU A 59 -24.55 3.46 13.68
CA GLU A 59 -25.81 3.79 14.38
C GLU A 59 -25.59 4.63 15.65
N GLY A 60 -24.56 4.28 16.43
CA GLY A 60 -24.24 4.97 17.69
C GLY A 60 -23.53 6.31 17.51
N VAL A 61 -23.28 6.70 16.26
CA VAL A 61 -22.52 7.88 15.88
C VAL A 61 -21.10 7.95 16.48
N ASP A 62 -20.59 6.86 17.05
CA ASP A 62 -19.28 6.81 17.68
C ASP A 62 -18.18 6.62 16.61
N THR A 63 -17.46 7.69 16.32
CA THR A 63 -16.35 7.68 15.36
C THR A 63 -15.23 6.72 15.76
N ARG A 64 -15.09 6.43 17.05
CA ARG A 64 -14.11 5.45 17.55
C ARG A 64 -14.54 4.02 17.21
N MET A 65 -15.82 3.70 17.37
CA MET A 65 -16.35 2.38 16.99
C MET A 65 -16.30 2.18 15.49
N LEU A 66 -16.60 3.23 14.71
CA LEU A 66 -16.43 3.18 13.26
C LEU A 66 -14.96 2.98 12.88
N SER A 67 -14.03 3.67 13.55
CA SER A 67 -12.59 3.48 13.34
C SER A 67 -12.15 2.05 13.62
N LEU A 68 -12.63 1.47 14.72
CA LEU A 68 -12.34 0.07 15.03
C LEU A 68 -12.93 -0.89 13.98
N ALA A 69 -14.17 -0.63 13.52
CA ALA A 69 -14.85 -1.50 12.55
C ALA A 69 -14.23 -1.45 11.15
N LEU A 70 -13.64 -0.32 10.77
CA LEU A 70 -12.94 -0.13 9.50
C LEU A 70 -11.42 -0.37 9.60
N GLY A 71 -10.94 -0.86 10.74
CA GLY A 71 -9.52 -1.11 10.96
C GLY A 71 -8.92 -2.20 10.06
N PRO A 72 -7.60 -2.43 10.16
CA PRO A 72 -6.88 -3.43 9.37
C PRO A 72 -7.30 -4.89 9.69
N PHE A 73 -7.94 -5.13 10.84
CA PHE A 73 -8.56 -6.41 11.21
C PHE A 73 -10.07 -6.44 10.95
N GLY A 74 -10.58 -5.45 10.19
CA GLY A 74 -11.97 -5.37 9.79
C GLY A 74 -12.35 -6.44 8.75
N GLU A 75 -13.59 -6.38 8.28
CA GLU A 75 -14.21 -7.45 7.50
C GLU A 75 -13.52 -7.74 6.16
N ASP A 76 -13.13 -9.01 5.94
CA ASP A 76 -12.53 -9.50 4.68
C ASP A 76 -13.41 -9.26 3.45
N LYS A 77 -14.73 -9.26 3.62
CA LYS A 77 -15.70 -9.12 2.52
C LYS A 77 -15.93 -7.67 2.07
N GLY A 78 -15.32 -6.69 2.75
CA GLY A 78 -15.54 -5.27 2.51
C GLY A 78 -16.80 -4.73 3.20
N ALA A 79 -16.66 -3.52 3.75
CA ALA A 79 -17.70 -2.86 4.55
C ALA A 79 -18.65 -1.96 3.74
N PHE A 80 -18.23 -1.50 2.56
CA PHE A 80 -18.99 -0.55 1.74
C PHE A 80 -19.69 -1.25 0.57
N VAL A 81 -20.74 -0.61 0.04
CA VAL A 81 -21.43 -1.01 -1.18
C VAL A 81 -21.38 0.13 -2.19
N HIS A 82 -20.94 -0.17 -3.40
CA HIS A 82 -20.99 0.74 -4.54
C HIS A 82 -21.54 -0.01 -5.75
N ASN A 83 -22.59 0.53 -6.39
CA ASN A 83 -23.28 -0.11 -7.52
C ASN A 83 -23.67 -1.59 -7.27
N GLY A 84 -24.14 -1.88 -6.05
CA GLY A 84 -24.56 -3.23 -5.64
C GLY A 84 -23.42 -4.22 -5.35
N LYS A 85 -22.15 -3.80 -5.46
CA LYS A 85 -20.99 -4.64 -5.15
C LYS A 85 -20.36 -4.21 -3.83
N ARG A 86 -19.83 -5.19 -3.07
CA ARG A 86 -19.04 -4.89 -1.88
C ARG A 86 -17.68 -4.33 -2.28
N VAL A 87 -17.23 -3.30 -1.57
CA VAL A 87 -15.95 -2.63 -1.80
C VAL A 87 -15.04 -2.90 -0.62
N ASN A 88 -13.79 -3.27 -0.93
CA ASN A 88 -12.73 -3.40 0.06
C ASN A 88 -12.48 -2.03 0.71
N HIS A 89 -12.77 -1.90 2.01
CA HIS A 89 -12.67 -0.63 2.73
C HIS A 89 -11.23 -0.15 2.83
N TRP A 90 -10.26 -1.06 2.94
CA TRP A 90 -8.85 -0.71 3.01
C TRP A 90 -8.38 0.04 1.76
N HIS A 91 -8.68 -0.50 0.56
CA HIS A 91 -8.39 0.19 -0.70
C HIS A 91 -9.12 1.52 -0.80
N LEU A 92 -10.41 1.56 -0.43
CA LEU A 92 -11.21 2.79 -0.51
C LEU A 92 -10.63 3.91 0.37
N LEU A 93 -10.24 3.58 1.60
CA LEU A 93 -9.66 4.53 2.54
C LEU A 93 -8.30 5.05 2.06
N LEU A 94 -7.43 4.16 1.56
CA LEU A 94 -6.15 4.55 0.98
C LEU A 94 -6.31 5.44 -0.27
N ASN A 95 -7.20 5.07 -1.19
CA ASN A 95 -7.47 5.87 -2.40
C ASN A 95 -8.05 7.23 -2.05
N THR A 96 -8.89 7.31 -1.01
CA THR A 96 -9.42 8.58 -0.49
C THR A 96 -8.28 9.48 -0.02
N LEU A 97 -7.30 8.95 0.72
CA LEU A 97 -6.12 9.75 1.12
C LEU A 97 -5.31 10.20 -0.09
N ILE A 98 -5.04 9.29 -1.03
CA ILE A 98 -4.23 9.62 -2.20
C ILE A 98 -4.86 10.78 -2.98
N GLN A 99 -6.19 10.77 -3.17
CA GLN A 99 -6.86 11.84 -3.91
C GLN A 99 -7.08 13.12 -3.10
N GLN A 100 -7.35 13.02 -1.79
CA GLN A 100 -7.82 14.18 -1.00
C GLN A 100 -6.76 14.79 -0.07
N SER A 101 -5.58 14.18 0.07
CA SER A 101 -4.50 14.68 0.94
C SER A 101 -3.35 15.30 0.16
N GLY A 102 -2.52 16.08 0.86
CA GLY A 102 -1.23 16.55 0.34
C GLY A 102 -0.18 15.43 0.21
N ASP A 103 0.93 15.73 -0.47
CA ASP A 103 1.92 14.73 -0.87
C ASP A 103 2.54 13.97 0.31
N SER A 104 2.75 14.62 1.46
CA SER A 104 3.33 13.98 2.65
C SER A 104 2.46 12.85 3.20
N ILE A 105 1.13 13.05 3.27
CA ILE A 105 0.17 12.02 3.71
C ILE A 105 -0.06 10.97 2.61
N ARG A 106 -0.11 11.41 1.34
CA ARG A 106 -0.18 10.51 0.19
C ARG A 106 1.01 9.54 0.17
N LEU A 107 2.22 10.05 0.41
CA LEU A 107 3.43 9.25 0.48
C LEU A 107 3.41 8.29 1.67
N ALA A 108 2.98 8.73 2.85
CA ALA A 108 2.79 7.84 3.99
C ALA A 108 1.82 6.68 3.66
N ALA A 109 0.70 6.97 3.00
CA ALA A 109 -0.27 5.96 2.56
C ALA A 109 0.33 4.98 1.55
N ARG A 110 1.07 5.49 0.55
CA ARG A 110 1.75 4.69 -0.47
C ARG A 110 2.79 3.77 0.14
N ILE A 111 3.70 4.28 0.98
CA ILE A 111 4.73 3.46 1.65
C ILE A 111 4.08 2.42 2.54
N HIS A 112 3.10 2.82 3.36
CA HIS A 112 2.42 1.94 4.30
C HIS A 112 1.81 0.70 3.64
N ALA A 113 1.15 0.89 2.48
CA ALA A 113 0.51 -0.18 1.74
C ALA A 113 1.50 -0.93 0.84
N GLN A 114 2.40 -0.22 0.17
CA GLN A 114 3.24 -0.83 -0.86
C GLN A 114 4.51 -1.49 -0.30
N CYS A 115 4.93 -1.21 0.93
CA CYS A 115 6.06 -1.94 1.53
C CYS A 115 5.76 -3.44 1.73
N GLU A 116 4.49 -3.83 1.81
CA GLU A 116 4.07 -5.24 1.92
C GLU A 116 4.04 -5.96 0.56
N VAL A 117 4.00 -5.21 -0.53
CA VAL A 117 3.85 -5.72 -1.90
C VAL A 117 4.92 -5.19 -2.84
N HIS A 118 6.08 -4.80 -2.32
CA HIS A 118 7.24 -4.38 -3.11
C HIS A 118 7.00 -3.20 -4.06
N GLY A 119 6.46 -2.11 -3.54
CA GLY A 119 6.51 -0.82 -4.23
C GLY A 119 7.94 -0.42 -4.57
N TYR A 120 8.16 0.20 -5.73
CA TYR A 120 9.50 0.52 -6.20
C TYR A 120 9.55 1.88 -6.88
N VAL A 121 10.74 2.47 -6.96
CA VAL A 121 11.03 3.67 -7.75
C VAL A 121 12.14 3.34 -8.74
N GLU A 122 12.02 3.85 -9.96
CA GLU A 122 13.07 3.69 -10.97
C GLU A 122 14.21 4.67 -10.73
N GLY A 123 15.40 4.32 -11.21
CA GLY A 123 16.61 5.12 -11.04
C GLY A 123 16.41 6.63 -11.28
N PRO A 124 15.91 7.04 -12.46
CA PRO A 124 15.72 8.46 -12.79
C PRO A 124 14.77 9.22 -11.86
N ASP A 125 13.88 8.52 -11.15
CA ASP A 125 12.88 9.11 -10.26
C ASP A 125 13.31 9.09 -8.78
N ARG A 126 14.49 8.54 -8.45
CA ARG A 126 14.95 8.43 -7.05
C ARG A 126 15.12 9.77 -6.36
N ALA A 127 15.67 10.76 -7.05
CA ALA A 127 15.84 12.11 -6.52
C ALA A 127 14.48 12.76 -6.19
N TRP A 128 13.48 12.58 -7.05
CA TRP A 128 12.12 13.04 -6.80
C TRP A 128 11.51 12.38 -5.55
N LEU A 129 11.67 11.07 -5.38
CA LEU A 129 11.19 10.41 -4.17
C LEU A 129 11.93 10.91 -2.92
N ALA A 130 13.23 11.17 -3.02
CA ALA A 130 14.02 11.72 -1.92
C ALA A 130 13.51 13.11 -1.50
N ASP A 131 13.19 13.97 -2.47
CA ASP A 131 12.61 15.30 -2.22
C ASP A 131 11.24 15.18 -1.52
N LEU A 132 10.37 14.26 -1.95
CA LEU A 132 9.09 14.01 -1.27
C LEU A 132 9.25 13.54 0.19
N ILE A 133 10.24 12.67 0.46
CA ILE A 133 10.53 12.22 1.83
C ILE A 133 11.07 13.39 2.67
N GLU A 134 11.91 14.24 2.09
CA GLU A 134 12.46 15.42 2.77
C GLU A 134 11.35 16.43 3.12
N ASP A 135 10.47 16.75 2.16
CA ASP A 135 9.30 17.60 2.38
C ASP A 135 8.38 17.02 3.48
N ALA A 136 8.11 15.71 3.44
CA ALA A 136 7.28 15.06 4.45
C ALA A 136 7.89 15.06 5.86
N ARG A 137 9.23 15.13 5.96
CA ARG A 137 9.94 15.34 7.23
C ARG A 137 9.83 16.78 7.70
N VAL A 138 9.94 17.76 6.80
CA VAL A 138 9.76 19.18 7.11
C VAL A 138 8.33 19.45 7.62
N ASP A 139 7.33 18.82 6.99
CA ASP A 139 5.93 18.89 7.41
C ASP A 139 5.64 18.19 8.75
N GLY A 140 6.59 17.40 9.27
CA GLY A 140 6.44 16.62 10.50
C GLY A 140 5.54 15.38 10.37
N VAL A 141 5.16 14.99 9.15
CA VAL A 141 4.44 13.74 8.90
C VAL A 141 5.38 12.55 9.10
N PHE A 142 6.60 12.65 8.58
CA PHE A 142 7.67 11.67 8.75
C PHE A 142 8.50 12.07 9.97
N ARG A 143 8.69 11.15 10.91
CA ARG A 143 9.31 11.49 12.20
C ARG A 143 10.83 11.47 12.12
N ALA A 144 11.45 12.35 12.89
CA ALA A 144 12.90 12.35 13.08
C ALA A 144 13.40 11.05 13.74
N ASP A 145 14.67 10.73 13.50
CA ASP A 145 15.37 9.57 14.09
C ASP A 145 14.74 8.21 13.76
N MET A 146 14.08 8.10 12.60
CA MET A 146 13.47 6.86 12.13
C MET A 146 14.30 6.12 11.07
N GLY A 147 15.37 6.74 10.55
CA GLY A 147 16.21 6.18 9.47
C GLY A 147 15.95 6.80 8.09
N TRP A 148 15.07 7.80 8.00
CA TRP A 148 14.74 8.46 6.73
C TRP A 148 15.92 9.20 6.10
N GLU A 149 16.86 9.68 6.91
CA GLU A 149 18.09 10.34 6.46
C GLU A 149 18.92 9.39 5.58
N THR A 150 19.09 8.15 6.02
CA THR A 150 19.82 7.12 5.28
C THR A 150 19.05 6.67 4.02
N VAL A 151 17.71 6.67 4.06
CA VAL A 151 16.90 6.41 2.86
C VAL A 151 17.07 7.54 1.83
N ILE A 152 17.08 8.80 2.26
CA ILE A 152 17.33 9.96 1.38
C ILE A 152 18.74 9.86 0.79
N GLU A 153 19.75 9.56 1.61
CA GLU A 153 21.14 9.37 1.15
C GLU A 153 21.23 8.24 0.11
N LEU A 154 20.61 7.09 0.38
CA LEU A 154 20.52 5.99 -0.57
C LEU A 154 19.90 6.50 -1.87
N LEU A 155 18.69 7.07 -1.83
CA LEU A 155 17.98 7.52 -3.04
C LEU A 155 18.81 8.52 -3.85
N ARG A 156 19.49 9.47 -3.22
CA ARG A 156 20.32 10.47 -3.91
C ARG A 156 21.66 9.95 -4.42
N ALA A 157 22.15 8.80 -3.93
CA ALA A 157 23.48 8.29 -4.30
C ALA A 157 23.59 7.85 -5.76
N ARG A 158 22.47 7.49 -6.41
CA ARG A 158 22.43 6.95 -7.77
C ARG A 158 21.09 7.26 -8.45
N ASP A 159 21.10 7.28 -9.77
CA ASP A 159 19.94 7.47 -10.65
C ASP A 159 19.81 6.39 -11.74
N ASP A 160 20.66 5.37 -11.72
CA ASP A 160 20.74 4.30 -12.73
C ASP A 160 20.31 2.92 -12.20
N GLU A 161 19.94 2.85 -10.92
CA GLU A 161 19.50 1.62 -10.25
C GLU A 161 18.13 1.84 -9.59
N PRO A 162 17.19 0.89 -9.65
CA PRO A 162 15.92 1.01 -8.96
C PRO A 162 16.09 0.86 -7.44
N VAL A 163 15.08 1.30 -6.71
CA VAL A 163 14.93 1.02 -5.27
C VAL A 163 13.59 0.33 -5.02
N VAL A 164 13.62 -0.82 -4.34
CA VAL A 164 12.44 -1.65 -4.05
C VAL A 164 12.20 -1.69 -2.54
N MET A 165 10.96 -1.48 -2.12
CA MET A 165 10.58 -1.56 -0.71
C MET A 165 10.30 -3.00 -0.27
N SER A 166 10.57 -3.31 0.98
CA SER A 166 10.00 -4.50 1.64
C SER A 166 9.66 -4.21 3.09
N TYR A 167 8.91 -5.10 3.73
CA TYR A 167 8.55 -4.99 5.13
C TYR A 167 8.96 -6.26 5.86
N SER A 168 9.64 -6.13 7.00
CA SER A 168 10.27 -7.26 7.70
C SER A 168 9.31 -8.31 8.27
N LEU A 169 7.98 -8.09 8.24
CA LEU A 169 6.98 -9.09 8.62
C LEU A 169 6.41 -9.83 7.40
N CYS A 170 6.73 -9.35 6.20
CA CYS A 170 6.48 -10.00 4.92
C CYS A 170 7.80 -10.61 4.42
N ASP A 171 7.74 -11.37 3.34
CA ASP A 171 8.95 -11.88 2.70
C ASP A 171 9.79 -10.71 2.15
N PRO A 172 11.12 -10.69 2.38
CA PRO A 172 11.98 -9.62 1.87
C PRO A 172 12.02 -9.65 0.34
N PHE A 173 12.38 -8.53 -0.29
CA PHE A 173 12.67 -8.55 -1.73
C PHE A 173 14.17 -8.84 -1.95
N PRO A 174 14.56 -9.69 -2.90
CA PRO A 174 13.70 -10.52 -3.77
C PRO A 174 13.20 -11.80 -3.05
N ASN A 175 12.01 -12.29 -3.42
CA ASN A 175 11.42 -13.53 -2.87
C ASN A 175 10.72 -14.36 -3.97
N PRO A 176 10.43 -15.66 -3.72
CA PRO A 176 9.79 -16.55 -4.70
C PRO A 176 8.33 -16.17 -5.03
N TRP A 177 7.72 -15.22 -4.33
CA TRP A 177 6.34 -14.76 -4.61
C TRP A 177 6.28 -13.58 -5.57
N SER A 178 7.43 -12.96 -5.82
CA SER A 178 7.56 -11.76 -6.65
C SER A 178 8.32 -12.08 -7.93
N THR A 179 8.03 -13.23 -8.54
CA THR A 179 8.76 -13.75 -9.71
C THR A 179 7.85 -14.62 -10.58
N THR A 180 8.18 -14.76 -11.87
CA THR A 180 7.58 -15.77 -12.77
C THR A 180 8.47 -17.00 -12.94
N TRP A 181 9.59 -17.06 -12.23
CA TRP A 181 10.55 -18.16 -12.33
C TRP A 181 9.96 -19.45 -11.76
N THR A 182 10.27 -20.56 -12.44
CA THR A 182 9.94 -21.91 -12.01
C THR A 182 11.14 -22.81 -12.24
N PRO A 183 11.48 -23.72 -11.31
CA PRO A 183 12.57 -24.67 -11.51
C PRO A 183 12.29 -25.61 -12.70
N GLU A 184 13.31 -25.95 -13.49
CA GLU A 184 13.17 -26.75 -14.71
C GLU A 184 12.81 -28.23 -14.45
N SER A 185 13.13 -28.75 -13.27
CA SER A 185 13.19 -30.20 -13.02
C SER A 185 12.19 -30.73 -12.00
N VAL A 186 11.19 -29.95 -11.60
CA VAL A 186 10.18 -30.45 -10.68
C VAL A 186 9.05 -31.04 -11.54
N GLU A 187 9.00 -32.37 -11.61
CA GLU A 187 7.77 -33.06 -11.97
C GLU A 187 6.73 -32.58 -10.97
N ARG A 188 5.86 -31.68 -11.43
CA ARG A 188 4.83 -31.03 -10.62
C ARG A 188 4.04 -32.15 -9.94
N ALA A 189 4.34 -32.42 -8.67
CA ALA A 189 3.54 -33.34 -7.89
C ALA A 189 2.14 -32.73 -7.86
N ASP A 190 1.13 -33.50 -8.26
CA ASP A 190 -0.27 -33.05 -8.29
C ASP A 190 -0.84 -32.76 -6.87
N ASP A 191 0.00 -32.84 -5.84
CA ASP A 191 -0.34 -32.59 -4.46
C ASP A 191 -0.13 -31.10 -4.14
N GLU A 192 -1.24 -30.38 -3.95
CA GLU A 192 -1.29 -28.94 -3.63
C GLU A 192 -0.51 -28.55 -2.35
N ASP A 193 -0.09 -29.53 -1.55
CA ASP A 193 0.66 -29.38 -0.30
C ASP A 193 2.18 -29.24 -0.52
N ASP A 194 2.72 -29.49 -1.72
CA ASP A 194 4.18 -29.52 -1.99
C ASP A 194 4.76 -28.21 -2.57
N GLN A 195 4.03 -27.09 -2.45
CA GLN A 195 4.53 -25.77 -2.87
C GLN A 195 5.73 -25.27 -2.04
N GLY A 196 6.18 -26.03 -1.04
CA GLY A 196 7.32 -25.71 -0.17
C GLY A 196 8.67 -26.02 -0.82
N GLU A 197 8.83 -27.21 -1.43
CA GLU A 197 10.13 -27.66 -1.95
C GLU A 197 10.57 -26.88 -3.20
N ASP A 198 9.63 -26.56 -4.10
CA ASP A 198 9.88 -25.74 -5.30
C ASP A 198 10.44 -24.36 -4.96
N ARG A 199 10.09 -23.82 -3.79
CA ARG A 199 10.48 -22.47 -3.37
C ARG A 199 11.84 -22.41 -2.70
N GLU A 200 12.35 -23.51 -2.17
CA GLU A 200 13.72 -23.53 -1.64
C GLU A 200 14.75 -23.38 -2.76
N SER A 201 14.44 -23.91 -3.95
CA SER A 201 15.30 -23.82 -5.13
C SER A 201 15.53 -22.37 -5.60
N TRP A 202 14.56 -21.47 -5.37
CA TRP A 202 14.71 -20.04 -5.65
C TRP A 202 15.90 -19.42 -4.91
N TYR A 203 16.08 -19.78 -3.64
CA TYR A 203 17.15 -19.23 -2.81
C TYR A 203 18.53 -19.79 -3.16
N GLN A 204 18.61 -20.78 -4.05
CA GLN A 204 19.86 -21.30 -4.60
C GLN A 204 20.35 -20.49 -5.81
N LEU A 205 19.49 -19.68 -6.43
CA LEU A 205 19.88 -18.78 -7.52
C LEU A 205 20.88 -17.73 -7.03
N PRO A 206 21.83 -17.29 -7.87
CA PRO A 206 22.64 -16.11 -7.58
C PRO A 206 21.77 -14.90 -7.25
N HIS A 207 22.14 -14.11 -6.23
CA HIS A 207 21.33 -12.95 -5.81
C HIS A 207 21.04 -11.96 -6.95
N ALA A 208 22.00 -11.75 -7.86
CA ALA A 208 21.80 -10.89 -9.04
C ALA A 208 20.70 -11.42 -9.98
N GLU A 209 20.56 -12.75 -10.10
CA GLU A 209 19.52 -13.39 -10.89
C GLU A 209 18.15 -13.30 -10.19
N GLN A 210 18.11 -13.52 -8.86
CA GLN A 210 16.90 -13.31 -8.06
C GLN A 210 16.40 -11.87 -8.20
N TRP A 211 17.31 -10.90 -8.10
CA TRP A 211 17.01 -9.48 -8.25
C TRP A 211 16.47 -9.15 -9.64
N ALA A 212 17.18 -9.55 -10.70
CA ALA A 212 16.78 -9.28 -12.07
C ALA A 212 15.41 -9.86 -12.39
N THR A 213 15.15 -11.09 -11.94
CA THR A 213 13.89 -11.78 -12.16
C THR A 213 12.75 -11.12 -11.37
N GLY A 214 12.99 -10.80 -10.10
CA GLY A 214 11.99 -10.13 -9.28
C GLY A 214 11.63 -8.74 -9.78
N LEU A 215 12.63 -8.00 -10.27
CA LEU A 215 12.42 -6.68 -10.86
C LEU A 215 11.68 -6.77 -12.20
N ALA A 216 11.96 -7.79 -13.02
CA ALA A 216 11.20 -8.03 -14.24
C ALA A 216 9.71 -8.28 -13.93
N TRP A 217 9.41 -9.07 -12.90
CA TRP A 217 8.04 -9.30 -12.44
C TRP A 217 7.36 -8.02 -11.93
N LEU A 218 8.08 -7.14 -11.22
CA LEU A 218 7.55 -5.84 -10.77
C LEU A 218 7.27 -4.86 -11.91
N ARG A 219 8.06 -4.94 -12.99
CA ARG A 219 7.93 -4.10 -14.18
C ARG A 219 6.88 -4.59 -15.17
N ASP A 220 6.44 -5.84 -15.04
CA ASP A 220 5.37 -6.40 -15.87
C ASP A 220 4.07 -5.56 -15.74
N GLU A 221 3.30 -5.45 -16.82
CA GLU A 221 2.14 -4.54 -16.91
C GLU A 221 1.12 -4.77 -15.80
N ALA A 222 0.92 -6.04 -15.41
CA ALA A 222 0.02 -6.42 -14.32
C ALA A 222 0.48 -5.88 -12.95
N ASN A 223 1.78 -5.68 -12.75
CA ASN A 223 2.37 -5.25 -11.47
C ASN A 223 2.96 -3.83 -11.51
N GLY A 224 3.15 -3.24 -12.70
CA GLY A 224 3.81 -1.95 -12.91
C GLY A 224 3.14 -0.78 -12.20
N ARG A 225 1.87 -0.92 -11.82
CA ARG A 225 1.15 0.04 -10.97
C ARG A 225 1.81 0.24 -9.60
N ARG A 226 2.70 -0.66 -9.18
CA ARG A 226 3.46 -0.55 -7.92
C ARG A 226 4.58 0.49 -7.98
N ARG A 227 4.94 0.99 -9.17
CA ARG A 227 5.94 2.04 -9.35
C ARG A 227 5.49 3.36 -8.68
N LEU A 228 6.38 3.98 -7.92
CA LEU A 228 6.31 5.37 -7.49
C LEU A 228 6.98 6.19 -8.59
N GLN A 229 6.22 7.09 -9.22
CA GLN A 229 6.72 7.93 -10.32
C GLN A 229 5.94 9.26 -10.35
N PRO A 230 6.56 10.35 -10.85
CA PRO A 230 5.93 11.68 -10.88
C PRO A 230 4.62 11.71 -11.67
N ASP A 231 4.63 11.13 -12.87
CA ASP A 231 3.54 11.31 -13.86
C ASP A 231 2.20 10.72 -13.43
N THR A 232 2.21 9.69 -12.57
CA THR A 232 1.00 9.03 -12.07
C THR A 232 0.86 9.17 -10.57
N TRP A 233 1.59 10.10 -9.96
CA TRP A 233 1.65 10.21 -8.50
C TRP A 233 0.29 10.53 -7.88
N ALA A 234 -0.41 11.51 -8.45
CA ALA A 234 -1.71 11.97 -7.96
C ALA A 234 -2.87 11.04 -8.35
N ASP A 235 -2.74 10.30 -9.45
CA ASP A 235 -3.82 9.51 -10.05
C ASP A 235 -3.79 8.03 -9.66
N PHE A 236 -2.81 7.61 -8.86
CA PHE A 236 -2.71 6.22 -8.45
C PHE A 236 -3.91 5.79 -7.60
N GLY A 237 -4.41 4.56 -7.87
CA GLY A 237 -5.44 3.92 -7.06
C GLY A 237 -5.17 2.43 -6.84
N PHE A 238 -5.42 1.96 -5.63
CA PHE A 238 -5.47 0.55 -5.26
C PHE A 238 -6.79 -0.10 -5.70
N GLY A 239 -6.73 -1.37 -6.11
CA GLY A 239 -7.91 -2.15 -6.50
C GLY A 239 -8.73 -1.45 -7.59
N GLU A 240 -10.01 -1.19 -7.29
CA GLU A 240 -10.95 -0.54 -8.21
C GLU A 240 -10.78 0.99 -8.29
N GLY A 241 -9.87 1.59 -7.52
CA GLY A 241 -9.64 3.04 -7.53
C GLY A 241 -10.73 3.89 -6.86
N LEU A 242 -11.74 3.25 -6.25
CA LEU A 242 -12.86 3.94 -5.60
C LEU A 242 -12.42 4.75 -4.37
N THR A 243 -13.09 5.88 -4.15
CA THR A 243 -12.86 6.82 -3.05
C THR A 243 -14.15 7.18 -2.30
N ALA A 244 -14.03 7.92 -1.21
CA ALA A 244 -15.16 8.51 -0.51
C ALA A 244 -16.00 9.45 -1.40
N THR A 245 -15.38 10.12 -2.38
CA THR A 245 -16.09 10.98 -3.34
C THR A 245 -17.03 10.15 -4.22
N ASP A 246 -16.59 8.98 -4.67
CA ASP A 246 -17.42 8.07 -5.48
C ASP A 246 -18.62 7.54 -4.68
N LEU A 247 -18.43 7.25 -3.39
CA LEU A 247 -19.52 6.89 -2.49
C LEU A 247 -20.51 8.05 -2.33
N ALA A 248 -20.03 9.27 -2.11
CA ALA A 248 -20.88 10.45 -1.97
C ALA A 248 -21.70 10.72 -3.25
N ASN A 249 -21.09 10.62 -4.42
CA ASN A 249 -21.75 10.79 -5.72
C ASN A 249 -22.84 9.72 -5.97
N SER A 250 -22.64 8.49 -5.48
CA SER A 250 -23.65 7.43 -5.60
C SER A 250 -24.93 7.75 -4.81
N LEU A 251 -24.83 8.53 -3.74
CA LEU A 251 -25.98 8.91 -2.92
C LEU A 251 -26.86 9.97 -3.58
N THR A 252 -26.26 10.85 -4.39
CA THR A 252 -26.97 11.89 -5.13
C THR A 252 -27.59 11.34 -6.41
N ALA A 253 -26.92 10.38 -7.08
CA ALA A 253 -27.45 9.76 -8.30
C ALA A 253 -28.72 8.92 -8.03
N GLY A 254 -28.85 8.34 -6.82
CA GLY A 254 -30.02 7.56 -6.43
C GLY A 254 -31.24 8.36 -5.97
N THR A 255 -31.17 9.69 -5.92
CA THR A 255 -32.30 10.57 -5.53
C THR A 255 -33.13 11.06 -6.72
N ASP A 256 -32.67 10.84 -7.96
CA ASP A 256 -33.33 11.28 -9.19
C ASP A 256 -34.07 10.15 -9.95
N ALA A 257 -34.22 8.96 -9.32
CA ALA A 257 -34.96 7.81 -9.84
C ALA A 257 -36.15 7.47 -8.93
#